data_AF-A0A395XK06-F1
#
_entry.id   AF-A0A395XK06-F1
#
_cell.length_a   1.000
_cell.length_b   1.000
_cell.length_c   1.000
_cell.angle_alpha   90.00
_cell.angle_beta   90.00
_cell.angle_gamma   90.00
#
_symmetry.space_group_name_H-M   'P 1'
#
loop_
_entity.id
_entity.type
_entity.pdbx_description
1 polymer ?
#
loop_
_entity_poly.entity_id
_entity_poly.type
_entity_poly.pdbx_seq_one_letter_code
_entity_poly.pdbx_strand_id
1 'polypeptide(L)'
;MVTLNDYLYSGDTIFKIIQNYMTDLRKEAKRTHNEIDLVHSNCLLQVQEMLEHNDFLTSQSQKIREFYKYMAKEFPFLAFTFRGRIKSLIRTEEKFNGYIVEYIYNYYEEHGTYPAVADLKEKLSCFRDIIAYRIVIALPKCHLKPGQNLEEKEMKYLYQIANALPGFLEERGFTAEPAKGVRESKSDLLNDEVKPYYRDFISNPTMYGYRSLHITFYDNTSRSYMEVQLRTKKMDDIAEIGPANHLGYEKRQEHERARRDAVPKGECIYFDEAYERGMKLFNLDLKELDVNMFAAMNNSLINDGCGLYRGRLILPYEHLSRFQNDLID
;
A
#
# COMPACT_ATOMS: atom_id res chain seq x y z
N MET A 1 26.97 7.28 3.46
CA MET A 1 25.53 7.02 3.39
C MET A 1 24.76 8.33 3.32
N VAL A 2 23.94 8.49 2.28
CA VAL A 2 22.98 9.59 2.10
C VAL A 2 21.63 9.15 2.69
N THR A 3 20.87 10.05 3.33
CA THR A 3 19.59 9.72 3.95
C THR A 3 18.51 10.76 3.65
N LEU A 4 17.23 10.33 3.61
CA LEU A 4 16.11 11.26 3.40
C LEU A 4 16.10 12.39 4.44
N ASN A 5 16.44 12.08 5.70
CA ASN A 5 16.52 13.03 6.80
C ASN A 5 17.38 14.27 6.51
N ASP A 6 18.41 14.14 5.65
CA ASP A 6 19.33 15.22 5.33
C ASP A 6 18.65 16.38 4.57
N TYR A 7 17.41 16.19 4.11
CA TYR A 7 16.66 17.12 3.26
C TYR A 7 15.30 17.57 3.85
N LEU A 8 14.92 17.12 5.06
CA LEU A 8 13.57 17.38 5.61
C LEU A 8 13.43 18.68 6.42
N TYR A 9 14.45 19.54 6.41
CA TYR A 9 14.57 20.70 7.31
C TYR A 9 14.90 22.02 6.59
N SER A 10 14.72 22.08 5.26
CA SER A 10 15.13 23.23 4.43
C SER A 10 13.98 24.11 3.96
N GLY A 11 12.73 23.78 4.28
CA GLY A 11 11.53 24.44 3.75
C GLY A 11 11.26 24.13 2.27
N ASP A 12 12.03 23.19 1.70
CA ASP A 12 11.93 22.80 0.29
C ASP A 12 10.61 22.10 -0.03
N THR A 13 10.25 22.12 -1.32
CA THR A 13 9.13 21.30 -1.82
C THR A 13 9.51 19.82 -1.86
N ILE A 14 8.51 18.94 -1.76
CA ILE A 14 8.75 17.49 -1.81
C ILE A 14 9.49 17.05 -3.08
N PHE A 15 9.23 17.71 -4.22
CA PHE A 15 9.93 17.44 -5.47
C PHE A 15 11.40 17.82 -5.41
N LYS A 16 11.72 18.97 -4.80
CA LYS A 16 13.10 19.41 -4.62
C LYS A 16 13.87 18.47 -3.67
N ILE A 17 13.21 18.04 -2.60
CA ILE A 17 13.74 17.04 -1.66
C ILE A 17 14.06 15.73 -2.38
N ILE A 18 13.10 15.16 -3.10
CA ILE A 18 13.28 13.91 -3.86
C ILE A 18 14.42 14.06 -4.87
N GLN A 19 14.43 15.15 -5.64
CA GLN A 19 15.46 15.40 -6.65
C GLN A 19 16.87 15.55 -6.07
N ASN A 20 17.02 16.24 -4.94
CA ASN A 20 18.30 16.40 -4.26
C ASN A 20 18.77 15.06 -3.69
N TYR A 21 17.87 14.36 -2.98
CA TYR A 21 18.16 13.04 -2.39
C TYR A 21 18.58 12.03 -3.46
N MET A 22 17.84 11.94 -4.56
CA MET A 22 18.18 11.07 -5.69
C MET A 22 19.53 11.39 -6.31
N THR A 23 19.85 12.68 -6.48
CA THR A 23 21.12 13.12 -7.08
C THR A 23 22.30 12.68 -6.22
N ASP A 24 22.24 12.95 -4.92
CA ASP A 24 23.32 12.62 -4.00
C ASP A 24 23.44 11.10 -3.79
N LEU A 25 22.30 10.39 -3.71
CA LEU A 25 22.27 8.93 -3.64
C LEU A 25 22.93 8.29 -4.86
N ARG A 26 22.64 8.78 -6.09
CA ARG A 26 23.31 8.31 -7.32
C ARG A 26 24.80 8.60 -7.34
N LYS A 27 25.20 9.79 -6.87
CA LYS A 27 26.60 10.20 -6.83
C LYS A 27 27.39 9.32 -5.87
N GLU A 28 26.84 9.08 -4.67
CA GLU A 28 27.44 8.22 -3.67
C GLU A 28 27.49 6.76 -4.15
N ALA A 29 26.39 6.24 -4.69
CA ALA A 29 26.32 4.88 -5.24
C ALA A 29 27.39 4.59 -6.30
N LYS A 30 27.65 5.56 -7.19
CA LYS A 30 28.71 5.45 -8.20
C LYS A 30 30.11 5.46 -7.59
N ARG A 31 30.31 6.24 -6.52
CA ARG A 31 31.60 6.34 -5.80
C ARG A 31 31.91 5.09 -5.00
N THR A 32 30.90 4.47 -4.40
CA THR A 32 31.04 3.29 -3.52
C THR A 32 30.74 1.97 -4.24
N HIS A 33 30.33 2.02 -5.50
CA HIS A 33 29.81 0.88 -6.26
C HIS A 33 28.61 0.17 -5.58
N ASN A 34 27.79 0.93 -4.85
CA ASN A 34 26.57 0.41 -4.20
C ASN A 34 25.42 0.31 -5.22
N GLU A 35 25.19 -0.88 -5.75
CA GLU A 35 24.12 -1.11 -6.73
C GLU A 35 22.70 -1.03 -6.16
N ILE A 36 22.54 -1.22 -4.85
CA ILE A 36 21.23 -1.13 -4.17
C ILE A 36 20.78 0.33 -4.09
N ASP A 37 21.69 1.26 -3.85
CA ASP A 37 21.39 2.69 -3.86
C ASP A 37 21.00 3.21 -5.25
N LEU A 38 21.48 2.58 -6.32
CA LEU A 38 20.99 2.86 -7.68
C LEU A 38 19.54 2.42 -7.86
N VAL A 39 19.17 1.24 -7.33
CA VAL A 39 17.78 0.77 -7.34
C VAL A 39 16.89 1.67 -6.49
N HIS A 40 17.38 2.11 -5.33
CA HIS A 40 16.68 3.04 -4.45
C HIS A 40 16.41 4.38 -5.14
N SER A 41 17.41 4.93 -5.81
CA SER A 41 17.24 6.15 -6.60
C SER A 41 16.21 6.00 -7.73
N ASN A 42 16.13 4.82 -8.37
CA ASN A 42 15.10 4.55 -9.37
C ASN A 42 13.71 4.41 -8.73
N CYS A 43 13.60 3.87 -7.52
CA CYS A 43 12.35 3.87 -6.76
C CYS A 43 11.88 5.29 -6.44
N LEU A 44 12.79 6.17 -6.00
CA LEU A 44 12.47 7.58 -5.75
C LEU A 44 12.02 8.32 -7.02
N LEU A 45 12.61 8.01 -8.19
CA LEU A 45 12.16 8.55 -9.46
C LEU A 45 10.70 8.16 -9.74
N GLN A 46 10.34 6.89 -9.51
CA GLN A 46 8.95 6.45 -9.66
C GLN A 46 8.02 7.19 -8.69
N VAL A 47 8.42 7.40 -7.44
CA VAL A 47 7.63 8.19 -6.48
C VAL A 47 7.45 9.63 -6.98
N GLN A 48 8.50 10.25 -7.51
CA GLN A 48 8.43 11.60 -8.07
C GLN A 48 7.42 11.67 -9.22
N GLU A 49 7.53 10.76 -10.20
CA GLU A 49 6.64 10.68 -11.36
C GLU A 49 5.17 10.43 -10.95
N MET A 50 4.95 9.69 -9.86
CA MET A 50 3.61 9.45 -9.31
C MET A 50 3.07 10.66 -8.54
N LEU A 51 3.91 11.49 -7.94
CA LEU A 51 3.47 12.69 -7.22
C LEU A 51 3.24 13.87 -8.17
N GLU A 52 3.98 13.95 -9.26
CA GLU A 52 3.74 14.93 -10.32
C GLU A 52 2.36 14.69 -10.94
N HIS A 53 1.60 15.77 -11.15
CA HIS A 53 0.26 15.69 -11.73
C HIS A 53 0.33 15.19 -13.17
N ASN A 54 0.23 13.87 -13.32
CA ASN A 54 0.25 13.21 -14.62
C ASN A 54 -1.17 12.85 -15.05
N ASP A 55 -1.51 13.13 -16.31
CA ASP A 55 -2.77 12.75 -16.96
C ASP A 55 -3.12 11.27 -16.75
N PHE A 56 -2.10 10.44 -16.57
CA PHE A 56 -2.25 9.05 -16.15
C PHE A 56 -3.07 8.91 -14.86
N LEU A 57 -2.74 9.59 -13.75
CA LEU A 57 -3.45 9.38 -12.48
C LEU A 57 -4.93 9.70 -12.62
N THR A 58 -5.25 10.73 -13.40
CA THR A 58 -6.61 11.09 -13.78
C THR A 58 -7.26 9.96 -14.58
N SER A 59 -6.57 9.40 -15.58
CA SER A 59 -7.03 8.26 -16.38
C SER A 59 -7.24 6.99 -15.55
N GLN A 60 -6.31 6.64 -14.66
CA GLN A 60 -6.43 5.49 -13.78
C GLN A 60 -7.61 5.64 -12.82
N SER A 61 -7.69 6.79 -12.16
CA SER A 61 -8.81 7.14 -11.26
C SER A 61 -10.14 7.12 -12.01
N GLN A 62 -10.15 7.53 -13.28
CA GLN A 62 -11.33 7.47 -14.13
C GLN A 62 -11.81 6.04 -14.40
N LYS A 63 -10.89 5.12 -14.69
CA LYS A 63 -11.23 3.71 -14.91
C LYS A 63 -11.75 3.04 -13.63
N ILE A 64 -11.16 3.36 -12.47
CA ILE A 64 -11.67 2.91 -11.16
C ILE A 64 -13.06 3.51 -10.87
N ARG A 65 -13.27 4.78 -11.23
CA ARG A 65 -14.59 5.44 -11.11
C ARG A 65 -15.65 4.75 -11.97
N GLU A 66 -15.29 4.18 -13.11
CA GLU A 66 -16.23 3.39 -13.91
C GLU A 66 -16.64 2.11 -13.20
N PHE A 67 -15.73 1.45 -12.48
CA PHE A 67 -16.08 0.30 -11.65
C PHE A 67 -17.01 0.71 -10.49
N TYR A 68 -16.79 1.88 -9.88
CA TYR A 68 -17.73 2.47 -8.93
C TYR A 68 -19.14 2.66 -9.55
N LYS A 69 -19.24 3.18 -10.78
CA LYS A 69 -20.52 3.36 -11.48
C LYS A 69 -21.20 2.01 -11.78
N TYR A 70 -20.42 1.01 -12.19
CA TYR A 70 -20.89 -0.35 -12.37
C TYR A 70 -21.48 -0.91 -11.07
N MET A 71 -20.74 -0.82 -9.96
CA MET A 71 -21.23 -1.26 -8.65
C MET A 71 -22.49 -0.53 -8.19
N ALA A 72 -22.59 0.78 -8.44
CA ALA A 72 -23.77 1.56 -8.07
C ALA A 72 -25.04 1.14 -8.85
N LYS A 73 -24.85 0.56 -10.04
CA LYS A 73 -25.94 0.03 -10.87
C LYS A 73 -26.30 -1.40 -10.46
N GLU A 74 -25.31 -2.28 -10.28
CA GLU A 74 -25.54 -3.71 -10.00
C GLU A 74 -25.88 -3.99 -8.53
N PHE A 75 -25.37 -3.17 -7.61
CA PHE A 75 -25.56 -3.30 -6.16
C PHE A 75 -26.12 -2.02 -5.52
N PRO A 76 -27.26 -1.48 -5.99
CA PRO A 76 -27.81 -0.20 -5.50
C PRO A 76 -28.25 -0.25 -4.02
N PHE A 77 -28.47 -1.46 -3.50
CA PHE A 77 -28.84 -1.72 -2.10
C PHE A 77 -27.62 -1.79 -1.16
N LEU A 78 -26.38 -1.82 -1.66
CA LEU A 78 -25.18 -1.73 -0.82
C LEU A 78 -24.82 -0.27 -0.59
N ALA A 79 -24.30 0.03 0.60
CA ALA A 79 -23.51 1.24 0.81
C ALA A 79 -22.03 0.89 0.61
N PHE A 80 -21.26 1.71 -0.10
CA PHE A 80 -19.85 1.41 -0.33
C PHE A 80 -19.01 2.65 -0.59
N THR A 81 -17.71 2.55 -0.32
CA THR A 81 -16.74 3.63 -0.53
C THR A 81 -15.54 3.15 -1.33
N PHE A 82 -15.04 4.02 -2.20
CA PHE A 82 -13.80 3.86 -2.96
C PHE A 82 -12.82 4.92 -2.50
N ARG A 83 -11.72 4.49 -1.88
CA ARG A 83 -10.64 5.38 -1.40
C ARG A 83 -9.32 5.01 -2.07
N GLY A 84 -8.84 5.86 -2.97
CA GLY A 84 -7.53 5.74 -3.60
C GLY A 84 -6.49 6.63 -2.92
N ARG A 85 -5.29 6.11 -2.69
CA ARG A 85 -4.16 6.88 -2.15
C ARG A 85 -2.85 6.55 -2.84
N ILE A 86 -1.97 7.54 -2.95
CA ILE A 86 -0.54 7.36 -3.21
C ILE A 86 0.16 7.28 -1.86
N LYS A 87 1.07 6.32 -1.68
CA LYS A 87 1.86 6.16 -0.46
C LYS A 87 2.78 7.37 -0.28
N SER A 88 2.92 7.82 0.97
CA SER A 88 3.77 8.97 1.30
C SER A 88 5.25 8.68 1.07
N LEU A 89 6.07 9.74 0.95
CA LEU A 89 7.52 9.59 0.81
C LEU A 89 8.17 8.85 1.98
N ILE A 90 7.87 9.22 3.23
CA ILE A 90 8.45 8.58 4.43
C ILE A 90 8.10 7.09 4.48
N ARG A 91 6.82 6.73 4.33
CA ARG A 91 6.40 5.31 4.32
C ARG A 91 6.98 4.52 3.15
N THR A 92 7.29 5.16 2.03
CA THR A 92 7.95 4.50 0.89
C THR A 92 9.40 4.21 1.23
N GLU A 93 10.10 5.18 1.81
CA GLU A 93 11.49 5.05 2.28
C GLU A 93 11.62 3.96 3.36
N GLU A 94 10.74 3.97 4.37
CA GLU A 94 10.71 2.96 5.43
C GLU A 94 10.52 1.54 4.89
N LYS A 95 9.63 1.39 3.92
CA LYS A 95 9.30 0.06 3.39
C LYS A 95 10.36 -0.43 2.39
N PHE A 96 10.98 0.46 1.62
CA PHE A 96 12.13 0.11 0.78
C PHE A 96 13.27 -0.44 1.63
N ASN A 97 13.69 0.32 2.65
CA ASN A 97 14.77 -0.10 3.55
C ASN A 97 14.36 -1.31 4.40
N GLY A 98 13.09 -1.38 4.83
CA GLY A 98 12.57 -2.51 5.59
C GLY A 98 12.65 -3.84 4.86
N TYR A 99 12.43 -3.88 3.54
CA TYR A 99 12.62 -5.10 2.75
C TYR A 99 14.07 -5.56 2.69
N ILE A 100 15.03 -4.63 2.65
CA ILE A 100 16.46 -4.97 2.67
C ILE A 100 16.80 -5.60 4.03
N VAL A 101 16.38 -4.94 5.12
CA VAL A 101 16.60 -5.43 6.49
C VAL A 101 15.97 -6.81 6.68
N GLU A 102 14.68 -6.96 6.39
CA GLU A 102 13.95 -8.22 6.56
C GLU A 102 14.57 -9.35 5.73
N TYR A 103 14.88 -9.09 4.46
CA TYR A 103 15.39 -10.13 3.56
C TYR A 103 16.79 -10.60 3.97
N ILE A 104 17.72 -9.67 4.25
CA ILE A 104 19.08 -10.03 4.66
C ILE A 104 19.07 -10.68 6.04
N TYR A 105 18.28 -10.17 6.98
CA TYR A 105 18.15 -10.75 8.32
C TYR A 105 17.70 -12.20 8.26
N ASN A 106 16.58 -12.47 7.57
CA ASN A 106 16.04 -13.83 7.45
C ASN A 106 17.02 -14.76 6.72
N TYR A 107 17.66 -14.28 5.63
CA TYR A 107 18.65 -15.06 4.90
C TYR A 107 19.86 -15.41 5.79
N TYR A 108 20.32 -14.47 6.62
CA TYR A 108 21.42 -14.69 7.55
C TYR A 108 21.05 -15.67 8.66
N GLU A 109 19.86 -15.57 9.25
CA GLU A 109 19.38 -16.54 10.24
C GLU A 109 19.29 -17.97 9.68
N GLU A 110 18.87 -18.10 8.42
CA GLU A 110 18.69 -19.41 7.78
C GLU A 110 20.00 -20.02 7.25
N HIS A 111 20.91 -19.20 6.71
CA HIS A 111 22.09 -19.67 5.98
C HIS A 111 23.43 -19.28 6.60
N GLY A 112 23.46 -18.40 7.60
CA GLY A 112 24.69 -17.88 8.21
C GLY A 112 25.58 -17.07 7.25
N THR A 113 25.02 -16.62 6.12
CA THR A 113 25.72 -15.88 5.05
C THR A 113 24.83 -14.75 4.52
N TYR A 114 25.25 -14.03 3.48
CA TYR A 114 24.51 -12.92 2.89
C TYR A 114 24.01 -13.24 1.48
N PRO A 115 22.82 -12.75 1.09
CA PRO A 115 22.27 -13.01 -0.24
C PRO A 115 23.07 -12.30 -1.33
N ALA A 116 22.99 -12.79 -2.56
CA ALA A 116 23.60 -12.12 -3.69
C ALA A 116 22.87 -10.79 -3.98
N VAL A 117 23.61 -9.81 -4.52
CA VAL A 117 23.05 -8.50 -4.91
C VAL A 117 21.92 -8.67 -5.94
N ALA A 118 22.00 -9.66 -6.81
CA ALA A 118 20.96 -9.95 -7.79
C ALA A 118 19.62 -10.33 -7.11
N ASP A 119 19.67 -11.17 -6.08
CA ASP A 119 18.48 -11.62 -5.36
C ASP A 119 17.83 -10.46 -4.58
N LEU A 120 18.66 -9.62 -3.95
CA LEU A 120 18.25 -8.38 -3.32
C LEU A 120 17.56 -7.45 -4.32
N LYS A 121 18.15 -7.27 -5.50
CA LYS A 121 17.56 -6.44 -6.56
C LYS A 121 16.22 -6.98 -7.02
N GLU A 122 16.07 -8.28 -7.23
CA GLU A 122 14.80 -8.91 -7.60
C GLU A 122 13.75 -8.71 -6.50
N LYS A 123 14.13 -8.85 -5.23
CA LYS A 123 13.22 -8.59 -4.11
C LYS A 123 12.74 -7.14 -4.08
N LEU A 124 13.61 -6.21 -4.47
CA LEU A 124 13.31 -4.78 -4.59
C LEU A 124 12.68 -4.40 -5.94
N SER A 125 12.64 -5.32 -6.93
CA SER A 125 12.39 -5.01 -8.33
C SER A 125 10.93 -4.71 -8.68
N CYS A 126 10.07 -4.39 -7.71
CA CYS A 126 8.98 -3.40 -7.87
C CYS A 126 8.16 -3.32 -6.59
N PHE A 127 8.13 -2.14 -6.00
CA PHE A 127 7.15 -1.78 -4.98
C PHE A 127 5.79 -1.58 -5.64
N ARG A 128 4.92 -2.59 -5.58
CA ARG A 128 3.68 -2.63 -6.39
C ARG A 128 2.50 -1.85 -5.82
N ASP A 129 2.61 -1.36 -4.59
CA ASP A 129 1.54 -0.71 -3.85
C ASP A 129 1.85 0.77 -3.58
N ILE A 130 2.61 1.46 -4.45
CA ILE A 130 2.73 2.93 -4.38
C ILE A 130 1.32 3.54 -4.48
N ILE A 131 0.51 3.06 -5.42
CA ILE A 131 -0.90 3.39 -5.53
C ILE A 131 -1.72 2.25 -4.92
N ALA A 132 -2.64 2.59 -4.02
CA ALA A 132 -3.55 1.65 -3.41
C ALA A 132 -4.99 2.19 -3.42
N TYR A 133 -5.92 1.36 -3.87
CA TYR A 133 -7.35 1.59 -3.78
C TYR A 133 -7.97 0.67 -2.74
N ARG A 134 -8.96 1.19 -2.03
CA ARG A 134 -9.73 0.47 -1.04
C ARG A 134 -11.20 0.56 -1.39
N ILE A 135 -11.84 -0.60 -1.51
CA ILE A 135 -13.27 -0.75 -1.72
C ILE A 135 -13.85 -1.35 -0.44
N VAL A 136 -14.71 -0.58 0.22
CA VAL A 136 -15.40 -1.01 1.44
C VAL A 136 -16.87 -1.13 1.15
N ILE A 137 -17.49 -2.26 1.49
CA ILE A 137 -18.93 -2.47 1.34
C ILE A 137 -19.62 -2.65 2.68
N ALA A 138 -20.89 -2.28 2.73
CA ALA A 138 -21.81 -2.54 3.85
C ALA A 138 -23.19 -2.86 3.29
N LEU A 139 -23.85 -3.89 3.83
CA LEU A 139 -25.26 -4.15 3.58
C LEU A 139 -26.08 -3.43 4.67
N PRO A 140 -26.87 -2.40 4.34
CA PRO A 140 -27.78 -1.77 5.29
C PRO A 140 -28.76 -2.79 5.87
N LYS A 141 -29.00 -2.73 7.18
CA LYS A 141 -29.86 -3.68 7.90
C LYS A 141 -31.30 -3.72 7.37
N CYS A 142 -31.81 -2.62 6.81
CA CYS A 142 -33.15 -2.57 6.20
C CYS A 142 -33.29 -3.51 5.00
N HIS A 143 -32.19 -3.81 4.30
CA HIS A 143 -32.19 -4.74 3.15
C HIS A 143 -31.99 -6.21 3.57
N LEU A 144 -31.85 -6.47 4.87
CA LEU A 144 -31.70 -7.82 5.43
C LEU A 144 -33.06 -8.42 5.76
N LYS A 145 -33.41 -9.55 5.14
CA LYS A 145 -34.68 -10.24 5.45
C LYS A 145 -34.61 -10.89 6.84
N PRO A 146 -35.75 -11.05 7.54
CA PRO A 146 -35.81 -11.79 8.80
C PRO A 146 -35.16 -13.17 8.69
N GLY A 147 -34.31 -13.52 9.66
CA GLY A 147 -33.58 -14.79 9.71
C GLY A 147 -32.32 -14.87 8.83
N GLN A 148 -31.97 -13.83 8.06
CA GLN A 148 -30.71 -13.79 7.32
C GLN A 148 -29.55 -13.32 8.19
N ASN A 149 -28.37 -13.94 8.00
CA ASN A 149 -27.14 -13.50 8.62
C ASN A 149 -26.49 -12.39 7.78
N LEU A 150 -26.25 -11.24 8.41
CA LEU A 150 -25.62 -10.07 7.76
C LEU A 150 -24.21 -10.39 7.25
N GLU A 151 -23.36 -11.02 8.06
CA GLU A 151 -21.96 -11.29 7.71
C GLU A 151 -21.88 -12.25 6.52
N GLU A 152 -22.71 -13.31 6.49
CA GLU A 152 -22.77 -14.23 5.36
C GLU A 152 -23.21 -13.54 4.05
N LYS A 153 -24.17 -12.62 4.13
CA LYS A 153 -24.63 -11.84 2.97
C LYS A 153 -23.56 -10.89 2.46
N GLU A 154 -22.94 -10.11 3.35
CA GLU A 154 -21.85 -9.21 3.00
C GLU A 154 -20.67 -9.96 2.40
N MET A 155 -20.33 -11.14 2.94
CA MET A 155 -19.29 -12.00 2.38
C MET A 155 -19.63 -12.46 0.97
N LYS A 156 -20.88 -12.88 0.72
CA LYS A 156 -21.33 -13.27 -0.62
C LYS A 156 -21.20 -12.12 -1.62
N TYR A 157 -21.66 -10.92 -1.25
CA TYR A 157 -21.54 -9.74 -2.13
C TYR A 157 -20.09 -9.32 -2.35
N LEU A 158 -19.24 -9.40 -1.31
CA LEU A 158 -17.81 -9.08 -1.41
C LEU A 158 -17.10 -9.97 -2.44
N TYR A 159 -17.32 -11.28 -2.37
CA TYR A 159 -16.73 -12.23 -3.32
C TYR A 159 -17.33 -12.09 -4.73
N GLN A 160 -18.62 -11.77 -4.86
CA GLN A 160 -19.22 -11.45 -6.16
C GLN A 160 -18.53 -10.24 -6.83
N ILE A 161 -18.28 -9.17 -6.06
CA ILE A 161 -17.54 -8.00 -6.55
C ILE A 161 -16.09 -8.38 -6.89
N ALA A 162 -15.44 -9.20 -6.06
CA ALA A 162 -14.08 -9.67 -6.32
C ALA A 162 -13.97 -10.53 -7.60
N ASN A 163 -15.00 -11.32 -7.93
CA ASN A 163 -15.05 -12.08 -9.17
C ASN A 163 -15.22 -11.19 -10.41
N ALA A 164 -15.96 -10.08 -10.30
CA ALA A 164 -16.19 -9.16 -11.42
C ALA A 164 -15.02 -8.19 -11.68
N LEU A 165 -14.28 -7.80 -10.64
CA LEU A 165 -13.26 -6.76 -10.70
C LEU A 165 -12.13 -7.02 -11.74
N PRO A 166 -11.50 -8.22 -11.81
CA PRO A 166 -10.39 -8.47 -12.73
C PRO A 166 -10.79 -8.28 -14.19
N GLY A 167 -11.86 -8.96 -14.63
CA GLY A 167 -12.33 -8.85 -16.01
C GLY A 167 -12.78 -7.43 -16.39
N PHE A 168 -13.45 -6.73 -15.48
CA PHE A 168 -13.88 -5.35 -15.71
C PHE A 168 -12.69 -4.40 -15.96
N LEU A 169 -11.60 -4.57 -15.20
CA LEU A 169 -10.40 -3.76 -15.35
C LEU A 169 -9.52 -4.22 -16.52
N GLU A 170 -9.54 -5.50 -16.85
CA GLU A 170 -8.82 -6.04 -18.02
C GLU A 170 -9.29 -5.39 -19.32
N GLU A 171 -10.61 -5.29 -19.52
CA GLU A 171 -11.23 -4.57 -20.65
C GLU A 171 -10.81 -3.08 -20.74
N ARG A 172 -10.25 -2.52 -19.66
CA ARG A 172 -9.83 -1.12 -19.54
C ARG A 172 -8.32 -0.96 -19.50
N GLY A 173 -7.59 -2.00 -19.88
CA GLY A 173 -6.14 -1.98 -20.06
C GLY A 173 -5.34 -2.20 -18.78
N PHE A 174 -5.93 -2.83 -17.77
CA PHE A 174 -5.18 -3.36 -16.63
C PHE A 174 -4.89 -4.85 -16.81
N THR A 175 -3.87 -5.36 -16.13
CA THR A 175 -3.56 -6.79 -16.10
C THR A 175 -3.44 -7.23 -14.66
N ALA A 176 -4.19 -8.26 -14.27
CA ALA A 176 -4.11 -8.81 -12.92
C ALA A 176 -2.78 -9.57 -12.74
N GLU A 177 -2.05 -9.25 -11.68
CA GLU A 177 -0.76 -9.87 -11.38
C GLU A 177 -0.94 -11.11 -10.50
N PRO A 178 -0.29 -12.24 -10.82
CA PRO A 178 -0.39 -13.46 -10.00
C PRO A 178 0.06 -13.21 -8.56
N ALA A 179 -0.71 -13.73 -7.59
CA ALA A 179 -0.34 -13.70 -6.17
C ALA A 179 0.78 -14.71 -5.83
N LYS A 180 1.21 -15.52 -6.81
CA LYS A 180 2.26 -16.56 -6.66
C LYS A 180 2.02 -17.51 -5.47
N GLY A 181 0.75 -17.88 -5.23
CA GLY A 181 0.35 -18.78 -4.14
C GLY A 181 0.38 -18.16 -2.74
N VAL A 182 0.70 -16.88 -2.59
CA VAL A 182 0.67 -16.20 -1.29
C VAL A 182 -0.78 -16.06 -0.82
N ARG A 183 -1.10 -16.64 0.35
CA ARG A 183 -2.43 -16.55 0.98
C ARG A 183 -3.57 -16.98 0.03
N GLU A 184 -3.39 -18.11 -0.63
CA GLU A 184 -4.39 -18.66 -1.55
C GLU A 184 -5.78 -18.81 -0.89
N SER A 185 -6.83 -18.44 -1.64
CA SER A 185 -8.19 -18.49 -1.12
C SER A 185 -8.69 -19.93 -1.02
N LYS A 186 -9.24 -20.26 0.15
CA LYS A 186 -9.97 -21.52 0.40
C LYS A 186 -11.49 -21.36 0.25
N SER A 187 -11.95 -20.19 -0.19
CA SER A 187 -13.37 -19.88 -0.31
C SER A 187 -13.93 -20.40 -1.64
N ASP A 188 -15.03 -21.15 -1.58
CA ASP A 188 -15.78 -21.59 -2.77
C ASP A 188 -16.54 -20.44 -3.44
N LEU A 189 -16.59 -19.26 -2.80
CA LEU A 189 -17.25 -18.07 -3.35
C LEU A 189 -16.37 -17.33 -4.37
N LEU A 190 -15.07 -17.61 -4.41
CA LEU A 190 -14.13 -17.02 -5.35
C LEU A 190 -13.92 -17.97 -6.53
N ASN A 191 -14.18 -17.50 -7.75
CA ASN A 191 -14.07 -18.33 -8.95
C ASN A 191 -12.63 -18.80 -9.16
N ASP A 192 -12.45 -20.05 -9.61
CA ASP A 192 -11.13 -20.65 -9.79
C ASP A 192 -10.26 -19.89 -10.81
N GLU A 193 -10.88 -19.24 -11.79
CA GLU A 193 -10.18 -18.40 -12.78
C GLU A 193 -9.54 -17.15 -12.17
N VAL A 194 -10.15 -16.56 -11.13
CA VAL A 194 -9.64 -15.34 -10.50
C VAL A 194 -8.82 -15.61 -9.23
N LYS A 195 -9.01 -16.77 -8.61
CA LYS A 195 -8.37 -17.18 -7.36
C LYS A 195 -6.83 -17.02 -7.37
N PRO A 196 -6.09 -17.34 -8.45
CA PRO A 196 -4.63 -17.18 -8.49
C PRO A 196 -4.12 -15.73 -8.36
N TYR A 197 -4.99 -14.73 -8.57
CA TYR A 197 -4.62 -13.30 -8.55
C TYR A 197 -4.90 -12.63 -7.20
N TYR A 198 -5.63 -13.29 -6.31
CA TYR A 198 -6.00 -12.74 -5.00
C TYR A 198 -5.12 -13.29 -3.87
N ARG A 199 -4.69 -12.41 -2.98
CA ARG A 199 -4.24 -12.77 -1.62
C ARG A 199 -5.45 -12.65 -0.69
N ASP A 200 -5.89 -13.76 -0.12
CA ASP A 200 -7.10 -13.84 0.69
C ASP A 200 -6.78 -13.91 2.20
N PHE A 201 -6.84 -12.75 2.86
CA PHE A 201 -6.73 -12.62 4.30
C PHE A 201 -8.06 -12.85 5.03
N ILE A 202 -9.16 -13.10 4.32
CA ILE A 202 -10.45 -13.41 4.93
C ILE A 202 -10.49 -14.89 5.32
N SER A 203 -10.12 -15.79 4.41
CA SER A 203 -10.00 -17.22 4.70
C SER A 203 -8.73 -17.58 5.47
N ASN A 204 -7.70 -16.72 5.41
CA ASN A 204 -6.45 -16.89 6.15
C ASN A 204 -6.11 -15.62 6.96
N PRO A 205 -6.86 -15.30 8.04
CA PRO A 205 -6.65 -14.08 8.81
C PRO A 205 -5.26 -14.01 9.44
N THR A 206 -4.79 -12.78 9.69
CA THR A 206 -3.57 -12.58 10.46
C THR A 206 -3.83 -12.83 11.95
N MET A 207 -2.77 -13.00 12.75
CA MET A 207 -2.86 -13.18 14.21
C MET A 207 -3.65 -12.06 14.92
N TYR A 208 -3.78 -10.89 14.30
CA TYR A 208 -4.48 -9.72 14.83
C TYR A 208 -5.90 -9.55 14.28
N GLY A 209 -6.38 -10.50 13.48
CA GLY A 209 -7.73 -10.50 12.92
C GLY A 209 -7.90 -9.62 11.68
N TYR A 210 -6.82 -9.21 11.01
CA TYR A 210 -6.91 -8.49 9.73
C TYR A 210 -7.55 -9.39 8.67
N ARG A 211 -8.56 -8.86 7.97
CA ARG A 211 -9.32 -9.55 6.91
C ARG A 211 -9.53 -8.59 5.72
N SER A 212 -9.17 -9.03 4.52
CA SER A 212 -9.34 -8.30 3.25
C SER A 212 -8.98 -9.23 2.08
N LEU A 213 -9.55 -9.00 0.90
CA LEU A 213 -9.02 -9.54 -0.36
C LEU A 213 -8.08 -8.50 -0.99
N HIS A 214 -6.87 -8.89 -1.37
CA HIS A 214 -5.94 -8.01 -2.08
C HIS A 214 -5.68 -8.56 -3.47
N ILE A 215 -5.72 -7.69 -4.47
CA ILE A 215 -5.30 -7.98 -5.84
C ILE A 215 -4.39 -6.86 -6.32
N THR A 216 -3.38 -7.23 -7.10
CA THR A 216 -2.46 -6.27 -7.72
C THR A 216 -2.74 -6.23 -9.21
N PHE A 217 -2.80 -5.03 -9.77
CA PHE A 217 -2.93 -4.81 -11.20
C PHE A 217 -1.71 -4.05 -11.73
N TYR A 218 -1.30 -4.38 -12.95
CA TYR A 218 -0.43 -3.54 -13.76
C TYR A 218 -1.28 -2.72 -14.73
N ASP A 219 -1.12 -1.40 -14.72
CA ASP A 219 -1.78 -0.51 -15.67
C ASP A 219 -0.92 -0.34 -16.92
N ASN A 220 -1.38 -0.87 -18.04
CA ASN A 220 -0.63 -0.84 -19.29
C ASN A 220 -0.50 0.58 -19.87
N THR A 221 -1.36 1.53 -19.45
CA THR A 221 -1.27 2.92 -19.91
C THR A 221 -0.12 3.67 -19.24
N SER A 222 0.08 3.44 -17.95
CA SER A 222 1.05 4.19 -17.14
C SER A 222 2.29 3.44 -16.76
N ARG A 223 2.30 2.13 -17.06
CA ARG A 223 3.39 1.23 -16.73
C ARG A 223 3.66 1.21 -15.22
N SER A 224 2.60 1.29 -14.44
CA SER A 224 2.64 1.32 -12.98
C SER A 224 1.78 0.22 -12.39
N TYR A 225 2.10 -0.15 -11.16
CA TYR A 225 1.30 -1.10 -10.39
C TYR A 225 0.33 -0.35 -9.46
N MET A 226 -0.83 -0.94 -9.25
CA MET A 226 -1.76 -0.54 -8.21
C MET A 226 -2.27 -1.76 -7.45
N GLU A 227 -2.51 -1.59 -6.15
CA GLU A 227 -3.15 -2.60 -5.32
C GLU A 227 -4.61 -2.22 -5.06
N VAL A 228 -5.54 -3.17 -5.16
CA VAL A 228 -6.93 -2.99 -4.75
C VAL A 228 -7.23 -3.89 -3.57
N GLN A 229 -7.74 -3.30 -2.49
CA GLN A 229 -8.14 -3.99 -1.27
C GLN A 229 -9.67 -3.98 -1.16
N LEU A 230 -10.29 -5.15 -1.11
CA LEU A 230 -11.74 -5.30 -0.90
C LEU A 230 -12.01 -5.82 0.50
N ARG A 231 -12.93 -5.16 1.21
CA ARG A 231 -13.34 -5.57 2.57
C ARG A 231 -14.75 -5.11 2.92
N THR A 232 -15.35 -5.73 3.94
CA THR A 232 -16.61 -5.23 4.52
C THR A 232 -16.35 -4.09 5.50
N LYS A 233 -17.38 -3.35 5.89
CA LYS A 233 -17.27 -2.27 6.88
C LYS A 233 -16.74 -2.75 8.23
N LYS A 234 -17.17 -3.94 8.70
CA LYS A 234 -16.64 -4.54 9.94
C LYS A 234 -15.15 -4.85 9.85
N MET A 235 -14.68 -5.33 8.69
CA MET A 235 -13.26 -5.56 8.45
C MET A 235 -12.45 -4.26 8.37
N ASP A 236 -13.04 -3.23 7.75
CA ASP A 236 -12.49 -1.88 7.70
C ASP A 236 -12.29 -1.30 9.10
N ASP A 237 -13.29 -1.41 9.97
CA ASP A 237 -13.21 -0.96 11.37
C ASP A 237 -12.09 -1.67 12.13
N ILE A 238 -11.95 -2.99 11.96
CA ILE A 238 -10.86 -3.77 12.58
C ILE A 238 -9.48 -3.29 12.12
N ALA A 239 -9.34 -2.93 10.84
CA ALA A 239 -8.09 -2.51 10.23
C ALA A 239 -7.73 -1.03 10.43
N GLU A 240 -8.71 -0.15 10.67
CA GLU A 240 -8.45 1.29 10.87
C GLU A 240 -8.43 1.69 12.35
N ILE A 241 -9.30 1.09 13.17
CA ILE A 241 -9.48 1.50 14.58
C ILE A 241 -9.46 0.32 15.57
N GLY A 242 -9.42 -0.93 15.09
CA GLY A 242 -9.46 -2.13 15.92
C GLY A 242 -8.09 -2.71 16.29
N PRO A 243 -8.04 -3.98 16.72
CA PRO A 243 -6.80 -4.66 17.14
C PRO A 243 -5.76 -4.81 16.02
N ALA A 244 -6.23 -4.82 14.77
CA ALA A 244 -5.40 -4.85 13.59
C ALA A 244 -5.13 -3.44 13.03
N ASN A 245 -5.30 -2.39 13.83
CA ASN A 245 -5.20 -1.04 13.28
C ASN A 245 -3.84 -0.78 12.62
N HIS A 246 -3.88 0.09 11.62
CA HIS A 246 -2.70 0.46 10.86
C HIS A 246 -1.55 1.02 11.73
N LEU A 247 -1.84 1.80 12.78
CA LEU A 247 -0.81 2.32 13.71
C LEU A 247 -0.07 1.20 14.46
N GLY A 248 -0.78 0.18 14.95
CA GLY A 248 -0.19 -0.97 15.62
C GLY A 248 0.54 -1.87 14.63
N TYR A 249 0.07 -1.97 13.38
CA TYR A 249 0.80 -2.64 12.31
C TYR A 249 2.12 -1.92 11.98
N GLU A 250 2.10 -0.60 11.83
CA GLU A 250 3.29 0.23 11.60
C GLU A 250 4.31 0.05 12.73
N LYS A 251 3.90 0.16 13.99
CA LYS A 251 4.78 -0.08 15.15
C LYS A 251 5.41 -1.47 15.18
N ARG A 252 4.69 -2.51 14.72
CA ARG A 252 5.24 -3.87 14.64
C ARG A 252 6.27 -4.01 13.53
N GLN A 253 5.99 -3.44 12.36
CA GLN A 253 6.98 -3.37 11.29
C GLN A 253 8.21 -2.60 11.73
N GLU A 254 8.04 -1.52 12.50
CA GLU A 254 9.14 -0.77 13.09
C GLU A 254 9.99 -1.65 14.03
N HIS A 255 9.37 -2.46 14.89
CA HIS A 255 10.11 -3.43 15.73
C HIS A 255 10.83 -4.52 14.94
N GLU A 256 10.21 -5.06 13.88
CA GLU A 256 10.85 -6.05 13.01
C GLU A 256 12.03 -5.43 12.24
N ARG A 257 11.90 -4.18 11.80
CA ARG A 257 12.94 -3.41 11.11
C ARG A 257 14.05 -2.91 12.04
N ALA A 258 13.81 -2.88 13.35
CA ALA A 258 14.79 -2.52 14.36
C ALA A 258 15.65 -3.71 14.83
N ARG A 259 15.41 -4.93 14.31
CA ARG A 259 16.22 -6.12 14.59
C ARG A 259 17.59 -6.01 13.93
N ARG A 260 18.62 -6.26 14.72
CA ARG A 260 20.05 -6.16 14.33
C ARG A 260 20.93 -7.16 15.08
N ASP A 261 20.38 -7.81 16.08
CA ASP A 261 21.05 -8.76 16.96
C ASP A 261 21.71 -9.92 16.22
N ALA A 262 21.07 -10.44 15.16
CA ALA A 262 21.64 -11.52 14.38
C ALA A 262 22.76 -11.08 13.41
N VAL A 263 22.70 -9.88 12.85
CA VAL A 263 23.61 -9.43 11.76
C VAL A 263 24.70 -8.49 12.32
N PRO A 264 25.98 -8.90 12.32
CA PRO A 264 27.05 -8.08 12.89
C PRO A 264 27.30 -6.78 12.11
N LYS A 265 27.64 -5.71 12.85
CA LYS A 265 27.95 -4.40 12.26
C LYS A 265 29.23 -4.43 11.44
N GLY A 266 29.15 -3.92 10.21
CA GLY A 266 30.25 -3.83 9.26
C GLY A 266 30.39 -5.04 8.33
N GLU A 267 29.64 -6.12 8.57
CA GLU A 267 29.73 -7.33 7.74
C GLU A 267 28.88 -7.25 6.47
N CYS A 268 27.75 -6.53 6.51
CA CYS A 268 26.91 -6.30 5.33
C CYS A 268 26.53 -4.82 5.20
N ILE A 269 27.17 -4.12 4.27
CA ILE A 269 26.94 -2.68 4.07
C ILE A 269 25.49 -2.36 3.67
N TYR A 270 24.84 -3.22 2.87
CA TYR A 270 23.45 -3.01 2.46
C TYR A 270 22.47 -3.09 3.64
N PHE A 271 22.70 -4.05 4.54
CA PHE A 271 21.92 -4.18 5.77
C PHE A 271 22.16 -2.98 6.69
N ASP A 272 23.42 -2.61 6.89
CA ASP A 272 23.80 -1.52 7.78
C ASP A 272 23.21 -0.19 7.33
N GLU A 273 23.33 0.14 6.05
CA GLU A 273 22.78 1.38 5.53
C GLU A 273 21.25 1.40 5.56
N ALA A 274 20.59 0.30 5.18
CA ALA A 274 19.13 0.21 5.22
C ALA A 274 18.59 0.29 6.66
N TYR A 275 19.24 -0.38 7.59
CA TYR A 275 18.93 -0.32 9.02
C TYR A 275 19.05 1.11 9.54
N GLU A 276 20.19 1.77 9.32
CA GLU A 276 20.44 3.13 9.79
C GLU A 276 19.46 4.15 9.16
N ARG A 277 19.13 4.02 7.86
CA ARG A 277 18.07 4.82 7.21
C ARG A 277 16.71 4.62 7.90
N GLY A 278 16.33 3.37 8.18
CA GLY A 278 15.09 3.05 8.89
C GLY A 278 15.05 3.61 10.31
N MET A 279 16.14 3.48 11.07
CA MET A 279 16.23 3.98 12.45
C MET A 279 16.18 5.50 12.53
N LYS A 280 16.77 6.21 11.56
CA LYS A 280 16.66 7.67 11.47
C LYS A 280 15.23 8.15 11.21
N LEU A 281 14.44 7.40 10.44
CA LEU A 281 13.02 7.72 10.22
C LEU A 281 12.16 7.37 11.43
N PHE A 282 12.48 6.27 12.12
CA PHE A 282 11.79 5.86 13.34
C PHE A 282 11.88 6.94 14.43
N ASN A 283 13.05 7.57 14.58
CA ASN A 283 13.29 8.61 15.58
C ASN A 283 12.91 10.02 15.10
N LEU A 284 12.16 10.13 13.99
CA LEU A 284 11.79 11.43 13.43
C LEU A 284 10.72 12.11 14.29
N ASP A 285 11.00 13.34 14.72
CA ASP A 285 10.00 14.20 15.31
C ASP A 285 9.34 15.03 14.20
N LEU A 286 8.10 14.68 13.84
CA LEU A 286 7.40 15.33 12.74
C LEU A 286 7.18 16.82 12.99
N LYS A 287 7.17 17.27 14.25
CA LYS A 287 6.97 18.68 14.59
C LYS A 287 8.17 19.56 14.18
N GLU A 288 9.35 18.96 14.01
CA GLU A 288 10.60 19.67 13.71
C GLU A 288 10.87 19.77 12.21
N LEU A 289 10.08 19.09 11.38
CA LEU A 289 10.28 19.09 9.93
C LEU A 289 9.89 20.44 9.34
N ASP A 290 10.74 20.95 8.46
CA ASP A 290 10.48 22.13 7.65
C ASP A 290 10.44 21.70 6.17
N VAL A 291 9.22 21.39 5.71
CA VAL A 291 8.92 20.97 4.34
C VAL A 291 7.69 21.74 3.86
N ASN A 292 7.75 22.28 2.65
CA ASN A 292 6.64 23.06 2.11
C ASN A 292 5.34 22.23 2.07
N MET A 293 4.22 22.85 2.45
CA MET A 293 2.88 22.22 2.56
C MET A 293 2.78 21.09 3.61
N PHE A 294 3.71 21.03 4.56
CA PHE A 294 3.67 20.12 5.70
C PHE A 294 3.74 20.88 7.02
N ALA A 295 2.93 20.47 7.99
CA ALA A 295 3.03 20.91 9.38
C ALA A 295 2.55 19.80 10.32
N ALA A 296 3.18 19.66 11.47
CA ALA A 296 2.73 18.75 12.52
C ALA A 296 2.85 19.40 13.91
N MET A 297 1.87 19.16 14.76
CA MET A 297 1.96 19.49 16.19
C MET A 297 2.65 18.37 16.98
N ASN A 298 2.47 17.12 16.53
CA ASN A 298 3.09 15.91 17.03
C ASN A 298 2.89 14.78 16.00
N ASN A 299 3.39 13.57 16.30
CA ASN A 299 3.33 12.42 15.41
C ASN A 299 1.91 11.83 15.17
N SER A 300 0.85 12.45 15.70
CA SER A 300 -0.55 12.06 15.47
C SER A 300 -1.38 13.18 14.82
N LEU A 301 -1.10 14.44 15.18
CA LEU A 301 -1.80 15.63 14.68
C LEU A 301 -0.97 16.31 13.59
N ILE A 302 -1.27 15.94 12.35
CA ILE A 302 -0.47 16.26 11.16
C ILE A 302 -1.38 16.89 10.10
N ASN A 303 -0.93 18.00 9.50
CA ASN A 303 -1.48 18.60 8.31
C ASN A 303 -0.48 18.40 7.16
N ASP A 304 -0.79 17.47 6.27
CA ASP A 304 0.11 17.06 5.19
C ASP A 304 -0.60 17.26 3.85
N GLY A 305 -0.21 18.32 3.15
CA GLY A 305 -0.70 18.66 1.81
C GLY A 305 0.22 18.20 0.68
N CYS A 306 1.44 17.74 0.98
CA CYS A 306 2.43 17.35 -0.02
C CYS A 306 2.65 15.84 -0.14
N GLY A 307 2.10 15.04 0.78
CA GLY A 307 2.26 13.58 0.79
C GLY A 307 3.58 13.13 1.42
N LEU A 308 4.12 13.90 2.37
CA LEU A 308 5.37 13.57 3.05
C LEU A 308 5.23 12.36 3.99
N TYR A 309 4.19 12.36 4.81
CA TYR A 309 3.93 11.36 5.86
C TYR A 309 2.58 10.66 5.71
N ARG A 310 1.51 11.41 5.39
CA ARG A 310 0.21 10.85 5.07
C ARG A 310 0.14 10.54 3.58
N GLY A 311 -0.47 9.41 3.23
CA GLY A 311 -0.71 9.09 1.83
C GLY A 311 -1.59 10.13 1.17
N ARG A 312 -1.23 10.56 -0.05
CA ARG A 312 -2.00 11.54 -0.83
C ARG A 312 -3.27 10.90 -1.35
N LEU A 313 -4.43 11.45 -1.00
CA LEU A 313 -5.73 10.99 -1.47
C LEU A 313 -5.91 11.34 -2.96
N ILE A 314 -6.26 10.36 -3.79
CA ILE A 314 -6.47 10.54 -5.24
C ILE A 314 -7.90 10.21 -5.70
N LEU A 315 -8.67 9.49 -4.89
CA LEU A 315 -10.04 9.10 -5.25
C LEU A 315 -10.91 8.94 -4.00
N PRO A 316 -11.89 9.83 -3.74
CA PRO A 316 -12.80 9.71 -2.60
C PRO A 316 -14.28 9.59 -3.03
N TYR A 317 -14.67 8.46 -3.61
CA TYR A 317 -16.08 8.23 -3.98
C TYR A 317 -16.83 7.47 -2.90
N GLU A 318 -18.04 7.93 -2.59
CA GLU A 318 -18.92 7.31 -1.61
C GLU A 318 -20.30 7.10 -2.23
N HIS A 319 -20.79 5.87 -2.17
CA HIS A 319 -22.14 5.51 -2.56
C HIS A 319 -22.95 5.21 -1.31
N LEU A 320 -23.95 6.04 -1.06
CA LEU A 320 -24.97 5.73 -0.08
C LEU A 320 -26.00 4.81 -0.74
N SER A 321 -26.33 3.72 -0.06
CA SER A 321 -27.37 2.79 -0.54
C SER A 321 -28.64 3.56 -0.87
N ARG A 322 -29.20 3.27 -2.04
CA ARG A 322 -30.48 3.85 -2.43
C ARG A 322 -31.61 3.16 -1.64
N PHE A 323 -32.57 3.98 -1.23
CA PHE A 323 -33.87 3.64 -0.68
C PHE A 323 -33.91 3.14 0.78
N GLN A 324 -34.65 3.87 1.60
CA GLN A 324 -35.14 3.46 2.92
C GLN A 324 -36.66 3.23 2.94
N ASN A 325 -37.37 3.47 1.83
CA ASN A 325 -38.82 3.37 1.80
C ASN A 325 -39.26 2.11 1.09
N ASP A 326 -39.93 1.23 1.82
CA ASP A 326 -40.86 0.21 1.30
C ASP A 326 -42.12 0.83 0.63
N LEU A 327 -42.04 2.11 0.22
CA LEU A 327 -43.10 2.88 -0.43
C LEU A 327 -42.43 3.84 -1.42
N ILE A 328 -42.31 3.39 -2.65
CA ILE A 328 -42.14 4.28 -3.80
C ILE A 328 -43.30 3.90 -4.70
N ASP A 329 -44.34 4.72 -4.67
CA ASP A 329 -45.38 4.74 -5.70
C ASP A 329 -44.78 5.12 -7.06
#